data_AF-A0A523T1A8-F1
#
_entry.id   AF-A0A523T1A8-F1
#
_cell.length_a   1.000
_cell.length_b   1.000
_cell.length_c   1.000
_cell.angle_alpha   90.00
_cell.angle_beta   90.00
_cell.angle_gamma   90.00
#
_symmetry.space_group_name_H-M   'P 1'
#
loop_
_entity.id
_entity.type
_entity.pdbx_description
1 polymer ?
#
loop_
_entity_poly.entity_id
_entity_poly.type
_entity_poly.pdbx_seq_one_letter_code
_entity_poly.pdbx_strand_id
1 'polypeptide(L)' 'LGAEFLRRMRDRFDGRNVTYIAAYNAGPGAVNRWLEYLPQDDALFVELIPYDETQRYVKQVLRGEIIYRSLLSAENQQ' A
#
# COMPACT_ATOMS: atom_id res chain seq x y z
N LEU A 1 -3.12 13.73 11.87
CA LEU A 1 -4.31 12.98 11.38
C LEU A 1 -3.94 11.95 10.30
N GLY A 2 -3.35 12.33 9.16
CA GLY A 2 -3.00 11.37 8.08
C GLY A 2 -1.95 10.31 8.43
N ALA A 3 -0.81 10.70 9.01
CA ALA A 3 0.25 9.77 9.43
C ALA A 3 -0.20 8.78 10.52
N GLU A 4 -1.08 9.22 11.41
CA GLU A 4 -1.68 8.39 12.45
C GLU A 4 -2.64 7.35 11.86
N PHE A 5 -3.42 7.74 10.84
CA PHE A 5 -4.29 6.81 10.11
C PHE A 5 -3.50 5.77 9.31
N LEU A 6 -2.41 6.18 8.65
CA LEU A 6 -1.45 5.26 8.01
C LEU A 6 -0.87 4.25 9.00
N ARG A 7 -0.41 4.73 10.17
CA ARG A 7 0.11 3.86 11.23
C ARG A 7 -0.91 2.83 11.67
N ARG A 8 -2.17 3.26 11.92
CA ARG A 8 -3.27 2.35 12.26
C ARG A 8 -3.54 1.30 11.18
N MET A 9 -3.47 1.67 9.90
CA MET A 9 -3.67 0.71 8.81
C MET A 9 -2.50 -0.26 8.72
N ARG A 10 -1.26 0.21 8.85
CA ARG A 10 -0.08 -0.66 8.87
C ARG A 10 -0.17 -1.71 9.98
N ASP A 11 -0.53 -1.29 11.18
CA ASP A 11 -0.65 -2.20 12.33
C ASP A 11 -1.83 -3.19 12.16
N ARG A 12 -2.90 -2.81 11.44
CA ARG A 12 -4.07 -3.68 11.15
C ARG A 12 -3.80 -4.76 10.11
N PHE A 13 -2.89 -4.52 9.16
CA PHE A 13 -2.57 -5.46 8.08
C PHE A 13 -1.19 -6.10 8.27
N ASP A 14 -0.74 -6.26 9.52
CA ASP A 14 0.52 -6.90 9.90
C ASP A 14 1.76 -6.39 9.13
N GLY A 15 1.75 -5.10 8.77
CA GLY A 15 2.83 -4.48 8.01
C GLY A 15 2.89 -4.85 6.52
N ARG A 16 1.94 -5.62 5.98
CA ARG A 16 1.88 -5.95 4.55
C ARG A 16 1.62 -4.68 3.73
N ASN A 17 2.61 -4.30 2.93
CA ASN A 17 2.72 -2.95 2.34
C ASN A 17 1.52 -2.59 1.45
N VAL A 18 1.20 -3.49 0.52
CA VAL A 18 0.13 -3.26 -0.47
C VAL A 18 -1.26 -3.14 0.15
N THR A 19 -1.54 -3.89 1.22
CA THR A 19 -2.86 -3.95 1.85
C THR A 19 -3.16 -2.71 2.69
N TYR A 20 -2.20 -2.18 3.45
CA TYR A 20 -2.47 -0.99 4.25
C TYR A 20 -2.53 0.29 3.39
N ILE A 21 -1.75 0.37 2.30
CA ILE A 21 -1.83 1.46 1.32
C ILE A 21 -3.20 1.43 0.62
N ALA A 22 -3.64 0.25 0.19
CA ALA A 22 -4.97 0.09 -0.40
C ALA A 22 -6.08 0.47 0.58
N ALA A 23 -5.96 0.08 1.85
CA ALA A 23 -6.96 0.38 2.88
C ALA A 23 -7.02 1.86 3.25
N TYR A 24 -5.91 2.58 3.11
CA TYR A 24 -5.88 4.03 3.30
C TYR A 24 -6.76 4.75 2.26
N ASN A 25 -6.76 4.28 1.00
CA ASN A 25 -7.53 4.90 -0.09
C ASN A 25 -8.97 4.34 -0.22
N ALA A 26 -9.15 3.01 -0.21
CA ALA A 26 -10.45 2.37 -0.41
C ALA A 26 -11.21 2.05 0.90
N GLY A 27 -10.56 2.25 2.05
CA GLY A 27 -11.08 1.85 3.35
C GLY A 27 -10.82 0.37 3.69
N PRO A 28 -10.66 0.04 4.98
CA PRO A 28 -10.32 -1.32 5.41
C PRO A 28 -11.43 -2.34 5.15
N GLY A 29 -12.69 -1.91 5.09
CA GLY A 29 -13.81 -2.81 4.79
C GLY A 29 -13.76 -3.35 3.35
N ALA A 30 -13.29 -2.54 2.39
CA ALA A 30 -13.10 -3.00 1.01
C ALA A 30 -11.94 -3.99 0.92
N VAL A 31 -10.78 -3.65 1.50
CA VAL A 31 -9.60 -4.53 1.50
C VAL A 31 -9.87 -5.85 2.21
N ASN A 32 -10.59 -5.85 3.33
CA ASN A 32 -10.98 -7.08 4.01
C ASN A 32 -11.78 -8.03 3.08
N ARG A 33 -12.74 -7.51 2.31
CA ARG A 33 -13.48 -8.32 1.33
C ARG A 33 -12.56 -8.85 0.23
N TRP A 34 -11.63 -8.03 -0.26
CA TRP A 34 -10.71 -8.45 -1.32
C TRP A 34 -9.76 -9.56 -0.86
N LEU A 35 -9.34 -9.54 0.40
CA LEU A 35 -8.49 -10.59 0.99
C LEU A 35 -9.17 -11.96 1.06
N GLU A 36 -10.49 -12.01 0.96
CA GLU A 36 -11.24 -13.28 0.92
C GLU A 36 -11.11 -14.00 -0.43
N TYR A 37 -10.85 -13.28 -1.53
CA TYR A 37 -10.87 -13.86 -2.88
C TYR A 37 -9.69 -13.48 -3.79
N LEU A 38 -8.87 -12.50 -3.42
CA LEU A 38 -7.65 -12.15 -4.17
C LEU A 38 -6.44 -12.96 -3.70
N PRO A 39 -5.45 -13.20 -4.59
CA PRO A 39 -4.19 -13.83 -4.22
C PRO A 39 -3.45 -13.09 -3.10
N GLN A 40 -2.71 -13.83 -2.28
CA GLN A 40 -1.84 -13.26 -1.25
C GLN A 40 -0.51 -12.74 -1.83
N ASP A 41 -0.19 -13.05 -3.09
CA ASP A 41 0.94 -12.45 -3.80
C ASP A 41 0.70 -10.95 -3.99
N ASP A 42 1.68 -10.12 -3.61
CA ASP A 42 1.51 -8.66 -3.60
C ASP A 42 1.35 -8.07 -5.01
N ALA A 43 2.08 -8.59 -6.00
CA ALA A 43 1.99 -8.09 -7.36
C ALA A 43 0.63 -8.42 -7.97
N LEU A 44 0.18 -9.68 -7.84
CA LEU A 44 -1.14 -10.10 -8.29
C LEU A 44 -2.26 -9.42 -7.52
N PHE A 45 -2.11 -9.25 -6.20
CA PHE A 45 -3.09 -8.52 -5.39
C PHE A 45 -3.30 -7.12 -5.93
N VAL A 46 -2.21 -6.36 -6.17
CA VAL A 46 -2.28 -4.99 -6.70
C VAL A 46 -2.93 -4.96 -8.08
N GLU A 47 -2.56 -5.85 -9.00
CA GLU A 47 -3.14 -5.90 -10.34
C GLU A 47 -4.63 -6.30 -10.36
N LEU A 48 -5.12 -6.95 -9.30
CA LEU A 48 -6.50 -7.41 -9.19
C LEU A 48 -7.37 -6.54 -8.27
N ILE A 49 -6.86 -5.42 -7.74
CA ILE A 49 -7.67 -4.44 -6.99
C ILE A 49 -8.83 -3.97 -7.89
N PRO A 50 -10.11 -4.15 -7.48
CA PRO A 50 -11.26 -3.86 -8.34
C PRO A 50 -11.52 -2.37 -8.58
N TYR A 51 -10.98 -1.51 -7.72
CA TYR A 51 -11.16 -0.06 -7.84
C TYR A 51 -9.98 0.53 -8.60
N ASP A 52 -10.22 0.97 -9.84
CA ASP A 52 -9.17 1.51 -10.73
C ASP A 52 -8.38 2.67 -10.09
N GLU A 53 -9.07 3.54 -9.35
CA GLU A 53 -8.44 4.63 -8.59
C GLU A 53 -7.50 4.08 -7.52
N THR A 54 -7.95 3.12 -6.72
CA THR A 54 -7.16 2.50 -5.65
C THR A 54 -5.98 1.72 -6.22
N GLN A 55 -6.17 0.97 -7.30
CA GLN A 55 -5.08 0.28 -7.97
C GLN A 55 -3.99 1.29 -8.40
N ARG A 56 -4.40 2.36 -9.07
CA ARG A 56 -3.48 3.41 -9.54
C ARG A 56 -2.77 4.10 -8.38
N TYR A 57 -3.51 4.40 -7.31
CA TYR A 57 -2.97 5.01 -6.10
C TYR A 57 -1.89 4.14 -5.47
N VAL A 58 -2.16 2.85 -5.26
CA VAL A 58 -1.19 1.90 -4.67
C VAL A 58 0.09 1.84 -5.52
N LYS A 59 -0.04 1.73 -6.84
CA LYS A 59 1.11 1.73 -7.76
C LYS A 59 1.94 3.02 -7.68
N GLN A 60 1.28 4.18 -7.54
CA GLN A 60 1.97 5.47 -7.40
C GLN A 60 2.73 5.57 -6.07
N VAL A 61 2.12 5.14 -4.96
CA VAL A 61 2.77 5.16 -3.64
C VAL A 61 3.99 4.24 -3.61
N LEU A 62 3.87 3.00 -4.13
CA LEU A 62 5.00 2.06 -4.19
C LEU A 62 6.14 2.60 -5.06
N ARG A 63 5.83 3.24 -6.19
CA ARG A 63 6.86 3.89 -7.02
C ARG A 63 7.55 5.04 -6.27
N GLY A 64 6.77 5.86 -5.58
CA GLY A 64 7.30 6.94 -4.74
C GLY A 64 8.24 6.41 -3.66
N GLU A 65 7.84 5.35 -2.96
CA GLU A 65 8.65 4.70 -1.92
C GLU A 65 10.04 4.29 -2.44
N ILE A 66 10.10 3.66 -3.62
CA ILE A 66 11.37 3.26 -4.25
C ILE A 66 12.25 4.47 -4.55
N ILE A 67 11.67 5.54 -5.12
CA ILE A 67 12.40 6.76 -5.44
C ILE A 67 12.96 7.41 -4.17
N TYR A 68 12.13 7.60 -3.15
CA TYR A 68 12.54 8.22 -1.88
C TYR A 68 13.60 7.40 -1.15
N ARG A 69 13.45 6.07 -1.09
CA ARG A 69 14.48 5.19 -0.51
C ARG A 69 15.82 5.33 -1.24
N SER A 70 15.79 5.44 -2.56
CA SER A 70 17.01 5.61 -3.36
C SER A 70 17.69 6.95 -3.07
N LEU A 71 16.93 8.05 -3.01
CA LEU A 71 17.46 9.38 -2.68
C LEU A 71 18.07 9.43 -1.27
N LEU A 72 17.35 8.92 -0.26
CA LEU A 72 17.85 8.88 1.11
C LEU A 72 19.10 8.01 1.25
N SER A 73 19.20 6.91 0.49
CA SER A 73 20.41 6.09 0.48
C SER A 73 21.61 6.81 -0.14
N ALA A 74 21.38 7.65 -1.14
CA ALA A 74 22.43 8.45 -1.78
C ALA A 74 22.90 9.61 -0.89
N GLU A 75 22.00 10.25 -0.14
CA GLU A 75 22.35 11.30 0.84
C GLU A 75 23.18 10.75 2.01
N ASN A 76 22.85 9.54 2.51
CA ASN A 76 23.57 8.92 3.63
C ASN A 76 24.96 8.36 3.24
N GLN A 77 25.34 8.41 1.96
CA GLN A 77 26.65 7.98 1.46
C GLN A 77 27.61 9.15 1.18
N GLN A 78 27.19 10.39 1.50
CA GLN A 78 28.01 11.60 1.46
C GLN A 78 28.42 12.03 2.88
#